data_AF-A0A420E9F6-F1
#
_entry.id   AF-A0A420E9F6-F1
#
_cell.length_a   1.000
_cell.length_b   1.000
_cell.length_c   1.000
_cell.angle_alpha   90.00
_cell.angle_beta   90.00
_cell.angle_gamma   90.00
#
_symmetry.space_group_name_H-M   'P 1'
#
loop_
_entity.id
_entity.type
_entity.pdbx_description
1 polymer ?
#
loop_
_entity_poly.entity_id
_entity_poly.type
_entity_poly.pdbx_seq_one_letter_code
_entity_poly.pdbx_strand_id
1 'polypeptide(L)'
;MEFQTLNNKVNEGKALIYMWEIHGEDGALTGCYVGKAKGGSKRPKRHYKRNVRRLLQNQPYRKSNPEGYRKVHRALTEATRCGHRITLSFLCNISESENINDIEQQLIKEHDCQGNESWQLNG
;
A
#
# COMPACT_ATOMS: atom_id res chain seq x y z
N MET A 1 3.63 12.11 -4.90
CA MET A 1 3.36 10.69 -5.20
C MET A 1 2.27 10.63 -6.24
N GLU A 2 2.70 10.37 -7.46
CA GLU A 2 1.82 9.95 -8.54
C GLU A 2 1.88 8.42 -8.61
N PHE A 3 0.77 7.80 -9.00
CA PHE A 3 0.64 6.35 -9.09
C PHE A 3 -0.46 6.01 -10.08
N GLN A 4 -0.35 4.85 -10.72
CA GLN A 4 -1.39 4.31 -11.58
C GLN A 4 -2.32 3.40 -10.76
N THR A 5 -3.64 3.57 -10.88
CA THR A 5 -4.59 2.58 -10.37
C THR A 5 -4.84 1.53 -11.44
N LEU A 6 -4.64 0.25 -11.14
CA LEU A 6 -4.97 -0.85 -12.04
C LEU A 6 -6.46 -1.19 -11.88
N ASN A 7 -7.19 -1.21 -13.01
CA ASN A 7 -8.65 -1.37 -13.00
C ASN A 7 -9.04 -2.84 -12.91
N ASN A 8 -9.53 -3.25 -11.74
CA ASN A 8 -9.78 -4.66 -11.42
C ASN A 8 -11.28 -4.98 -11.23
N LYS A 9 -12.20 -4.13 -11.71
CA LYS A 9 -13.65 -4.29 -11.55
C LYS A 9 -14.13 -4.49 -10.09
N VAL A 10 -13.37 -3.98 -9.11
CA VAL A 10 -13.72 -4.01 -7.69
C VAL A 10 -14.64 -2.84 -7.34
N ASN A 11 -15.65 -3.05 -6.50
CA ASN A 11 -16.49 -1.98 -5.98
C ASN A 11 -15.70 -1.16 -4.94
N GLU A 12 -15.19 0.00 -5.38
CA GLU A 12 -14.37 0.89 -4.55
C GLU A 12 -15.09 1.49 -3.33
N GLY A 13 -16.42 1.46 -3.30
CA GLY A 13 -17.22 1.96 -2.18
C GLY A 13 -17.37 0.96 -1.02
N LYS A 14 -17.04 -0.31 -1.25
CA LYS A 14 -17.15 -1.40 -0.25
C LYS A 14 -15.82 -1.72 0.39
N ALA A 15 -15.85 -2.47 1.49
CA ALA A 15 -14.65 -3.04 2.08
C ALA A 15 -13.85 -3.83 1.02
N LEU A 16 -12.53 -3.65 1.01
CA LEU A 16 -11.66 -4.25 0.00
C LEU A 16 -10.23 -4.50 0.51
N ILE A 17 -9.53 -5.38 -0.19
CA ILE A 17 -8.07 -5.54 -0.11
C ILE A 17 -7.43 -4.82 -1.31
N TYR A 18 -6.30 -4.15 -1.05
CA TYR A 18 -5.50 -3.46 -2.05
C TYR A 18 -4.04 -3.88 -1.96
N MET A 19 -3.32 -3.68 -3.06
CA MET A 19 -1.89 -3.93 -3.16
C MET A 19 -1.19 -2.71 -3.74
N TRP A 20 -0.08 -2.32 -3.12
CA TRP A 20 0.90 -1.41 -3.70
C TRP A 20 2.05 -2.21 -4.26
N GLU A 21 2.46 -1.89 -5.48
CA GLU A 21 3.72 -2.35 -6.03
C GLU A 21 4.58 -1.16 -6.45
N ILE A 22 5.89 -1.34 -6.32
CA ILE A 22 6.91 -0.37 -6.71
C ILE A 22 7.86 -1.10 -7.65
N HIS A 23 8.06 -0.55 -8.83
CA HIS A 23 9.02 -1.08 -9.79
C HIS A 23 10.10 -0.04 -10.07
N GLY A 24 11.35 -0.48 -10.04
CA GLY A 24 12.52 0.33 -10.40
C GLY A 24 12.53 0.72 -11.89
N GLU A 25 13.53 1.50 -12.29
CA GLU A 25 13.71 1.92 -13.69
C GLU A 25 13.90 0.74 -14.66
N ASP A 26 14.55 -0.32 -14.20
CA ASP A 26 14.76 -1.58 -14.92
C ASP A 26 13.50 -2.47 -14.96
N GLY A 27 12.42 -2.03 -14.33
CA GLY A 27 11.18 -2.79 -14.20
C GLY A 27 11.20 -3.87 -13.11
N ALA A 28 12.28 -4.01 -12.33
CA ALA A 28 12.34 -4.96 -11.24
C ALA A 28 11.39 -4.56 -10.11
N LEU A 29 10.76 -5.55 -9.46
CA LEU A 29 9.92 -5.31 -8.29
C LEU A 29 10.81 -4.93 -7.09
N THR A 30 10.67 -3.69 -6.61
CA THR A 30 11.44 -3.17 -5.47
C THR A 30 10.58 -2.96 -4.23
N GLY A 31 9.29 -3.30 -4.30
CA GLY A 31 8.37 -3.19 -3.17
C GLY A 31 7.01 -3.79 -3.45
N CYS A 32 6.54 -4.69 -2.58
CA CYS A 32 5.17 -5.17 -2.51
C CYS A 32 4.58 -4.91 -1.12
N TYR A 33 3.35 -4.39 -1.09
CA TYR A 33 2.56 -4.26 0.14
C TYR A 33 1.09 -4.62 -0.10
N VAL A 34 0.53 -5.51 0.72
CA VAL A 34 -0.90 -5.80 0.77
C VAL A 34 -1.54 -5.13 1.99
N GLY A 35 -2.71 -4.50 1.80
CA GLY A 35 -3.44 -3.90 2.90
C GLY A 35 -4.95 -3.93 2.75
N LYS A 36 -5.64 -3.74 3.87
CA LYS A 36 -7.09 -3.67 3.93
C LYS A 36 -7.67 -2.28 4.09
N ALA A 37 -8.87 -2.07 3.55
CA ALA A 37 -9.66 -0.88 3.75
C ALA A 37 -11.15 -1.22 3.99
N LYS A 38 -11.61 -1.05 5.23
CA LYS A 38 -13.02 -1.30 5.60
C LYS A 38 -14.02 -0.31 4.98
N GLY A 39 -13.58 0.92 4.71
CA GLY A 39 -14.40 2.00 4.15
C GLY A 39 -14.12 2.31 2.68
N GLY A 40 -13.67 1.32 1.91
CA GLY A 40 -13.37 1.46 0.49
C GLY A 40 -12.04 2.14 0.17
N SER A 41 -11.88 2.48 -1.12
CA SER A 41 -10.60 2.87 -1.73
C SER A 41 -10.03 4.21 -1.26
N LYS A 42 -10.79 4.99 -0.47
CA LYS A 42 -10.36 6.30 0.04
C LYS A 42 -9.05 6.22 0.82
N ARG A 43 -8.87 5.18 1.65
CA ARG A 43 -7.65 5.00 2.46
C ARG A 43 -6.41 4.84 1.57
N PRO A 44 -6.32 3.84 0.67
CA PRO A 44 -5.15 3.71 -0.19
C PRO A 44 -4.94 4.97 -1.04
N LYS A 45 -5.96 5.51 -1.70
CA LYS A 45 -5.79 6.67 -2.59
C LYS A 45 -5.36 7.97 -1.86
N ARG A 46 -5.96 8.29 -0.71
CA ARG A 46 -5.76 9.59 -0.04
C ARG A 46 -4.77 9.56 1.11
N HIS A 47 -4.83 8.55 1.98
CA HIS A 47 -4.02 8.56 3.22
C HIS A 47 -2.54 8.32 2.91
N TYR A 48 -2.24 7.43 1.97
CA TYR A 48 -0.86 7.16 1.55
C TYR A 48 -0.24 8.39 0.88
N LYS A 49 -0.95 9.01 -0.09
CA LYS A 49 -0.49 10.26 -0.73
C LYS A 49 -0.20 11.37 0.30
N ARG A 50 -1.06 11.52 1.32
CA ARG A 50 -0.84 12.47 2.43
C ARG A 50 0.41 12.12 3.25
N ASN A 51 0.55 10.86 3.65
CA ASN A 51 1.66 10.43 4.50
C ASN A 51 3.01 10.53 3.76
N VAL A 52 3.04 10.20 2.47
CA VAL A 52 4.23 10.40 1.62
C VAL A 52 4.56 11.89 1.49
N ARG A 53 3.57 12.76 1.24
CA ARG A 53 3.80 14.21 1.23
C ARG A 53 4.42 14.70 2.56
N ARG A 54 3.93 14.21 3.69
CA ARG A 54 4.49 14.56 5.00
C ARG A 54 5.92 14.08 5.18
N LEU A 55 6.23 12.85 4.81
CA LEU A 55 7.59 12.31 4.83
C LEU A 55 8.54 13.11 3.94
N LEU A 56 8.13 13.49 2.72
CA LEU A 56 8.91 14.35 1.83
C LEU A 56 9.21 15.73 2.45
N GLN A 57 8.35 16.20 3.35
CA GLN A 57 8.49 17.48 4.06
C GLN A 57 9.11 17.31 5.45
N ASN A 58 9.67 16.14 5.77
CA ASN A 58 10.23 15.80 7.08
C ASN A 58 9.25 16.05 8.26
N GLN A 59 7.94 15.87 8.03
CA GLN A 59 6.92 16.04 9.04
C GLN A 59 6.66 14.73 9.81
N PRO A 60 6.38 14.80 11.12
CA PRO A 60 6.09 13.62 11.93
C PRO A 60 4.78 12.94 11.48
N TYR A 61 4.68 11.62 11.70
CA TYR A 61 3.48 10.85 11.36
C TYR A 61 2.25 11.36 12.14
N ARG A 62 2.37 11.41 13.47
CA ARG A 62 1.41 11.98 14.40
C ARG A 62 2.16 12.62 15.57
N LYS A 63 1.54 13.61 16.22
CA LYS A 63 2.13 14.27 17.40
C LYS A 63 2.52 13.27 18.50
N SER A 64 1.67 12.28 18.77
CA SER A 64 1.89 11.25 19.80
C SER A 64 2.73 10.06 19.32
N ASN A 65 3.03 9.96 18.03
CA ASN A 65 3.88 8.91 17.47
C ASN A 65 4.58 9.46 16.21
N PRO A 66 5.64 10.27 16.39
CA PRO A 66 6.29 10.97 15.30
C PRO A 66 6.92 10.01 14.27
N GLU A 67 7.44 8.88 14.72
CA GLU A 67 8.15 7.89 13.90
C GLU A 67 7.27 6.75 13.35
N GLY A 68 5.96 6.78 13.60
CA GLY A 68 5.02 5.71 13.27
C GLY A 68 4.76 5.47 11.77
N TYR A 69 5.58 6.02 10.88
CA TYR A 69 5.53 5.69 9.46
C TYR A 69 6.01 4.25 9.22
N ARG A 70 5.08 3.43 8.75
CA ARG A 70 5.31 2.05 8.29
C ARG A 70 6.28 1.96 7.10
N LYS A 71 6.88 0.77 6.90
CA LYS A 71 7.77 0.43 5.78
C LYS A 71 7.24 0.91 4.43
N VAL A 72 5.98 0.58 4.10
CA VAL A 72 5.33 1.00 2.84
C VAL A 72 5.30 2.52 2.64
N HIS A 73 5.12 3.34 3.69
CA HIS A 73 5.14 4.80 3.51
C HIS A 73 6.54 5.29 3.15
N ARG A 74 7.57 4.70 3.76
CA ARG A 74 8.98 5.03 3.51
C ARG A 74 9.37 4.59 2.09
N ALA A 75 9.02 3.36 1.70
CA ALA A 75 9.26 2.85 0.36
C ALA A 75 8.56 3.67 -0.74
N LEU A 76 7.28 4.03 -0.56
CA LEU A 76 6.57 4.90 -1.51
C LEU A 76 7.14 6.33 -1.58
N THR A 77 7.70 6.81 -0.48
CA THR A 77 8.40 8.11 -0.45
C THR A 77 9.67 8.04 -1.27
N GLU A 78 10.45 6.99 -1.09
CA GLU A 78 11.68 6.79 -1.85
C GLU A 78 11.41 6.59 -3.34
N ALA A 79 10.44 5.73 -3.67
CA ALA A 79 9.96 5.57 -5.04
C ALA A 79 9.53 6.89 -5.69
N THR A 80 8.87 7.77 -4.93
CA THR A 80 8.49 9.10 -5.41
C THR A 80 9.71 9.98 -5.70
N ARG A 81 10.80 9.87 -4.91
CA ARG A 81 12.04 10.63 -5.14
C ARG A 81 12.81 10.13 -6.35
N CYS A 82 12.89 8.81 -6.51
CA CYS A 82 13.62 8.16 -7.59
C CYS A 82 12.82 8.10 -8.91
N GLY A 83 11.57 8.57 -8.94
CA GLY A 83 10.74 8.48 -10.15
C GLY A 83 10.32 7.06 -10.52
N HIS A 84 10.37 6.11 -9.58
CA HIS A 84 9.97 4.72 -9.79
C HIS A 84 8.48 4.60 -10.11
N ARG A 85 8.12 3.52 -10.81
CA ARG A 85 6.72 3.24 -11.14
C ARG A 85 5.99 2.71 -9.92
N ILE A 86 4.91 3.39 -9.52
CA ILE A 86 4.05 2.98 -8.41
C ILE A 86 2.67 2.59 -8.95
N THR A 87 2.21 1.39 -8.61
CA THR A 87 0.87 0.90 -8.95
C THR A 87 0.04 0.62 -7.72
N LEU A 88 -1.26 0.88 -7.82
CA LEU A 88 -2.28 0.52 -6.84
C LEU A 88 -3.29 -0.43 -7.48
N SER A 89 -3.37 -1.65 -6.97
CA SER A 89 -4.33 -2.66 -7.40
C SER A 89 -5.39 -2.86 -6.32
N PHE A 90 -6.65 -3.05 -6.72
CA PHE A 90 -7.70 -3.54 -5.82
C PHE A 90 -7.89 -5.03 -6.06
N LEU A 91 -7.60 -5.86 -5.07
CA LEU A 91 -7.55 -7.32 -5.26
C LEU A 91 -8.94 -7.94 -5.20
N CYS A 92 -9.71 -7.60 -4.16
CA CYS A 92 -11.06 -8.12 -3.97
C CYS A 92 -11.90 -7.19 -3.08
N ASN A 93 -13.21 -7.30 -3.21
CA ASN A 93 -14.14 -6.85 -2.16
C ASN A 93 -14.27 -7.91 -1.08
N ILE A 94 -14.67 -7.49 0.12
CA ILE A 94 -14.98 -8.39 1.23
C ILE A 94 -16.49 -8.59 1.30
N SER A 95 -16.93 -9.84 1.30
CA SER A 95 -18.33 -10.22 1.54
C SER A 95 -18.70 -10.08 3.01
N GLU A 96 -20.01 -10.09 3.30
CA GLU A 96 -20.51 -9.92 4.67
C GLU A 96 -20.15 -11.08 5.60
N SER A 97 -19.92 -12.29 5.06
CA SER A 97 -19.52 -13.48 5.80
C SER A 97 -18.00 -13.62 5.99
N GLU A 98 -17.20 -12.78 5.33
CA GLU A 98 -15.74 -12.88 5.39
C GLU A 98 -15.14 -11.96 6.45
N ASN A 99 -14.07 -12.45 7.08
CA ASN A 99 -13.23 -11.63 7.92
C ASN A 99 -12.11 -11.00 7.09
N ILE A 100 -12.19 -9.68 6.91
CA ILE A 100 -11.19 -8.89 6.17
C ILE A 100 -9.75 -9.09 6.66
N ASN A 101 -9.54 -9.43 7.93
CA ASN A 101 -8.20 -9.68 8.45
C ASN A 101 -7.65 -11.00 7.93
N ASP A 102 -8.47 -12.04 7.86
CA ASP A 102 -8.08 -13.37 7.42
C ASP A 102 -7.77 -13.34 5.91
N ILE A 103 -8.62 -12.64 5.14
CA ILE A 103 -8.40 -12.43 3.71
C ILE A 103 -7.13 -11.59 3.44
N GLU A 104 -6.87 -10.54 4.24
CA GLU A 104 -5.62 -9.78 4.14
C GLU A 104 -4.40 -10.67 4.43
N GLN A 105 -4.45 -11.49 5.47
CA GLN A 105 -3.34 -12.39 5.83
C GLN A 105 -3.10 -13.47 4.78
N GLN A 106 -4.17 -14.03 4.20
CA GLN A 106 -4.07 -14.95 3.08
C GLN A 106 -3.36 -14.30 1.90
N LEU A 107 -3.79 -13.11 1.48
CA LEU A 107 -3.22 -12.42 0.33
C LEU A 107 -1.80 -11.90 0.58
N ILE A 108 -1.45 -11.53 1.81
CA ILE A 108 -0.05 -11.22 2.18
C ILE A 108 0.86 -12.43 1.91
N LYS A 109 0.42 -13.64 2.25
CA LYS A 109 1.18 -14.88 2.02
C LYS A 109 1.21 -15.26 0.54
N GLU A 110 0.08 -15.16 -0.14
CA GLU A 110 -0.05 -15.51 -1.56
C GLU A 110 0.85 -14.64 -2.46
N HIS A 111 0.95 -13.34 -2.15
CA HIS A 111 1.82 -12.42 -2.88
C HIS A 111 3.23 -12.29 -2.27
N ASP A 112 3.54 -13.08 -1.23
CA ASP A 112 4.83 -13.08 -0.54
C ASP A 112 5.30 -11.67 -0.11
N CYS A 113 4.41 -10.83 0.41
CA CYS A 113 4.75 -9.42 0.71
C CYS A 113 5.30 -9.22 2.14
N GLN A 114 5.51 -10.29 2.91
CA GLN A 114 6.04 -10.28 4.28
C GLN A 114 7.22 -11.24 4.44
N GLY A 115 8.35 -10.73 4.93
CA GLY A 115 9.52 -11.53 5.25
C GLY A 115 10.78 -10.66 5.42
N ASN A 116 11.93 -11.23 5.08
CA ASN A 116 13.25 -10.60 5.25
C ASN A 116 13.75 -9.91 3.98
N GLU A 117 13.07 -10.09 2.85
CA GLU A 117 13.49 -9.48 1.59
C GLU A 117 13.23 -7.98 1.60
N SER A 118 14.11 -7.22 0.95
CA SER A 118 14.05 -5.75 0.94
C SER A 118 12.79 -5.21 0.26
N TRP A 119 12.21 -5.96 -0.67
CA TRP A 119 10.99 -5.62 -1.39
C TRP A 119 9.70 -6.00 -0.61
N GLN A 120 9.80 -6.73 0.51
CA GLN A 120 8.64 -7.13 1.32
C GLN A 120 8.27 -6.05 2.35
N LEU A 121 7.13 -5.39 2.14
CA LEU A 121 6.76 -4.19 2.92
C LEU A 121 5.70 -4.45 4.00
N ASN A 122 5.14 -5.65 4.09
CA ASN A 122 4.29 -6.06 5.21
C ASN A 122 5.16 -6.47 6.41
N GLY A 123 5.01 -5.73 7.51
CA GLY A 123 5.72 -5.94 8.79
C GLY A 123 5.64 -4.71 9.68
#